data_AF-A0A2N3WWC0-F1
#
_entry.id   AF-A0A2N3WWC0-F1
#
_cell.length_a   1.000
_cell.length_b   1.000
_cell.length_c   1.000
_cell.angle_alpha   90.00
_cell.angle_beta   90.00
_cell.angle_gamma   90.00
#
_symmetry.space_group_name_H-M   'P 1'
#
loop_
_entity.id
_entity.type
_entity.pdbx_description
1 polymer ?
#
loop_
_entity_poly.entity_id
_entity_poly.type
_entity_poly.pdbx_seq_one_letter_code
_entity_poly.pdbx_strand_id
1 'polypeptide(L)'
;MKNDDTAHEWADVLPRTAPTIHRNLDVSVGARTLTTLTRTQLSYWIGKLQYTRGGPFMTVSRPGHPEFIQTYRHSDTDYYLEIRSPDSRDELASTTLRDGESAAELIWDWLEGRRSTGDSRGWWAKPRHALVRW
;
A
#
# COMPACT_ATOMS: atom_id res chain seq x y z
N MET A 1 -23.42 -38.13 34.81
CA MET A 1 -23.45 -36.66 34.95
C MET A 1 -22.13 -36.28 35.61
N LYS A 2 -21.14 -35.67 34.97
CA LYS A 2 -21.08 -34.92 33.71
C LYS A 2 -19.83 -35.35 32.93
N ASN A 3 -19.95 -35.51 31.61
CA ASN A 3 -18.79 -35.47 30.73
C ASN A 3 -18.59 -33.99 30.41
N ASP A 4 -17.58 -33.36 30.99
CA ASP A 4 -17.13 -32.04 30.56
C ASP A 4 -16.23 -32.23 29.34
N ASP A 5 -16.88 -32.44 28.18
CA ASP A 5 -16.27 -32.30 26.86
C ASP A 5 -16.12 -30.79 26.56
N THR A 6 -15.14 -30.14 27.20
CA THR A 6 -14.62 -28.87 26.68
C THR A 6 -13.57 -29.17 25.61
N ALA A 7 -14.01 -29.76 24.51
CA ALA A 7 -13.28 -29.64 23.25
C ALA A 7 -13.42 -28.17 22.83
N HIS A 8 -12.40 -27.35 23.09
CA HIS A 8 -12.19 -26.14 22.30
C HIS A 8 -11.85 -26.60 20.89
N GLU A 9 -12.89 -26.91 20.14
CA GLU A 9 -12.90 -27.01 18.70
C GLU A 9 -12.16 -25.78 18.17
N TRP A 10 -11.03 -26.03 17.53
CA TRP A 10 -10.32 -25.02 16.78
C TRP A 10 -11.29 -24.61 15.69
N ALA A 11 -12.03 -23.53 15.93
CA ALA A 11 -12.93 -22.95 14.96
C ALA A 11 -12.06 -22.31 13.88
N ASP A 12 -11.43 -23.15 13.05
CA ASP A 12 -10.70 -22.79 11.85
C ASP A 12 -11.72 -22.33 10.80
N VAL A 13 -12.40 -21.22 11.09
CA VAL A 13 -13.23 -20.51 10.15
C VAL A 13 -12.30 -19.77 9.22
N LEU A 14 -11.92 -20.44 8.13
CA LEU A 14 -11.20 -19.79 7.04
C LEU A 14 -12.05 -18.64 6.50
N PRO A 15 -11.44 -17.48 6.18
CA PRO A 15 -12.17 -16.38 5.57
C PRO A 15 -12.80 -16.87 4.25
N ARG A 16 -14.01 -16.34 3.94
CA ARG A 16 -14.75 -16.71 2.72
C ARG A 16 -13.95 -16.54 1.42
N THR A 17 -12.93 -15.68 1.45
CA THR A 17 -12.00 -15.46 0.35
C THR A 17 -10.58 -15.57 0.86
N ALA A 18 -9.74 -16.32 0.16
CA ALA A 18 -8.32 -16.36 0.46
C ALA A 18 -7.69 -14.97 0.28
N PRO A 19 -6.75 -14.55 1.15
CA PRO A 19 -6.08 -13.28 0.98
C PRO A 19 -5.29 -13.26 -0.33
N THR A 20 -5.45 -12.19 -1.12
CA THR A 20 -4.63 -11.95 -2.30
C THR A 20 -3.19 -11.66 -1.86
N ILE A 21 -2.24 -12.36 -2.48
CA ILE A 21 -0.80 -12.19 -2.24
C ILE A 21 -0.14 -11.82 -3.57
N HIS A 22 0.40 -10.61 -3.66
CA HIS A 22 1.30 -10.25 -4.77
C HIS A 22 2.70 -10.83 -4.49
N ARG A 23 3.33 -11.37 -5.54
CA ARG A 23 4.63 -12.04 -5.48
C ARG A 23 5.57 -11.44 -6.51
N ASN A 24 6.86 -11.79 -6.41
CA ASN A 24 7.93 -11.32 -7.29
C ASN A 24 8.04 -9.79 -7.28
N LEU A 25 7.71 -9.16 -6.17
CA LEU A 25 7.86 -7.72 -6.01
C LEU A 25 9.30 -7.39 -5.61
N ASP A 26 9.69 -6.15 -5.84
CA ASP A 26 10.83 -5.55 -5.16
C ASP A 26 10.29 -4.41 -4.29
N VAL A 27 10.22 -4.67 -2.98
CA VAL A 27 9.65 -3.75 -2.00
C VAL A 27 10.72 -3.43 -0.98
N SER A 28 10.99 -2.14 -0.77
CA SER A 28 11.79 -1.66 0.36
C SER A 28 10.93 -0.90 1.35
N VAL A 29 11.22 -1.03 2.64
CA VAL A 29 10.62 -0.24 3.72
C VAL A 29 11.73 0.12 4.71
N GLY A 30 12.27 1.34 4.57
CA GLY A 30 13.53 1.68 5.23
C GLY A 30 14.63 0.66 4.88
N ALA A 31 15.21 -0.01 5.89
CA ALA A 31 16.24 -1.02 5.70
C ALA A 31 15.71 -2.44 5.40
N ARG A 32 14.39 -2.65 5.36
CA ARG A 32 13.77 -3.96 5.14
C ARG A 32 13.45 -4.15 3.66
N THR A 33 13.61 -5.37 3.16
CA THR A 33 13.17 -5.76 1.82
C THR A 33 12.13 -6.88 1.89
N LEU A 34 11.17 -6.86 0.96
CA LEU A 34 10.11 -7.86 0.85
C LEU A 34 9.92 -8.22 -0.63
N THR A 35 9.61 -9.49 -0.91
CA THR A 35 9.31 -9.97 -2.27
C THR A 35 7.83 -10.33 -2.45
N THR A 36 7.04 -10.21 -1.38
CA THR A 36 5.61 -10.45 -1.35
C THR A 36 4.91 -9.37 -0.55
N LEU A 37 3.67 -9.07 -0.93
CA LEU A 37 2.79 -8.19 -0.17
C LEU A 37 1.36 -8.74 -0.18
N THR A 38 0.77 -8.80 1.02
CA THR A 38 -0.68 -8.78 1.22
C THR A 38 -1.16 -7.37 1.49
N ARG A 39 -2.47 -7.11 1.33
CA ARG A 39 -3.05 -5.80 1.64
C ARG A 39 -2.81 -5.40 3.09
N THR A 40 -2.94 -6.36 4.01
CA THR A 40 -2.65 -6.17 5.44
C THR A 40 -1.18 -5.82 5.70
N GLN A 41 -0.24 -6.50 5.03
CA GLN A 41 1.19 -6.19 5.17
C GLN A 41 1.49 -4.78 4.66
N LEU A 42 0.92 -4.41 3.52
CA LEU A 42 1.09 -3.08 2.94
C LEU A 42 0.59 -1.99 3.91
N SER A 43 -0.65 -2.09 4.39
CA SER A 43 -1.21 -1.16 5.39
C SER A 43 -0.37 -1.10 6.67
N TYR A 44 0.09 -2.27 7.15
CA TYR A 44 0.94 -2.34 8.34
C TYR A 44 2.25 -1.57 8.14
N TRP A 45 2.96 -1.80 7.03
CA TRP A 45 4.25 -1.17 6.79
C TRP A 45 4.15 0.34 6.57
N ILE A 46 3.12 0.80 5.84
CA ILE A 46 2.86 2.22 5.68
C ILE A 46 2.60 2.88 7.05
N GLY A 47 1.80 2.24 7.91
CA GLY A 47 1.55 2.72 9.26
C GLY A 47 2.77 2.74 10.19
N LYS A 48 3.89 2.10 9.80
CA LYS A 48 5.16 2.15 10.53
C LYS A 48 6.12 3.23 10.03
N LEU A 49 5.79 3.95 8.95
CA LEU A 49 6.60 5.05 8.46
C LEU A 49 6.55 6.21 9.45
N GLN A 50 7.71 6.64 9.93
CA GLN A 50 7.83 7.72 10.91
C GLN A 50 8.04 9.06 10.21
N TYR A 51 7.34 10.09 10.68
CA TYR A 51 7.58 11.46 10.23
C TYR A 51 8.88 11.97 10.86
N THR A 52 9.96 11.94 10.09
CA THR A 52 11.29 12.42 10.49
C THR A 52 11.99 13.04 9.29
N ARG A 53 12.91 13.99 9.52
CA ARG A 53 13.70 14.58 8.44
C ARG A 53 14.64 13.50 7.87
N GLY A 54 14.49 13.19 6.59
CA GLY A 54 15.19 12.07 5.96
C GLY A 54 14.66 10.71 6.43
N GLY A 55 13.39 10.66 6.85
CA GLY A 55 12.73 9.46 7.33
C GLY A 55 12.63 8.34 6.29
N PRO A 56 12.20 7.14 6.72
CA PRO A 56 12.14 5.99 5.85
C PRO A 56 11.10 6.19 4.75
N PHE A 57 11.44 5.71 3.55
CA PHE A 57 10.50 5.53 2.46
C PHE A 57 10.06 4.07 2.40
N MET A 58 8.89 3.85 1.82
CA MET A 58 8.53 2.58 1.24
C MET A 58 8.56 2.71 -0.28
N THR A 59 9.28 1.81 -0.96
CA THR A 59 9.25 1.70 -2.42
C THR A 59 8.61 0.38 -2.81
N VAL A 60 7.83 0.38 -3.90
CA VAL A 60 7.16 -0.80 -4.44
C VAL A 60 7.35 -0.82 -5.95
N SER A 61 8.06 -1.84 -6.42
CA SER A 61 8.29 -2.13 -7.83
C SER A 61 7.69 -3.50 -8.18
N ARG A 62 7.25 -3.67 -9.44
CA ARG A 62 6.75 -4.95 -9.94
C ARG A 62 7.45 -5.34 -11.25
N PRO A 63 7.60 -6.64 -11.56
CA PRO A 63 8.33 -7.10 -12.75
C PRO A 63 7.72 -6.57 -14.04
N GLY A 64 8.56 -6.22 -15.00
CA GLY A 64 8.13 -5.75 -16.32
C GLY A 64 7.60 -4.32 -16.36
N HIS A 65 7.66 -3.59 -15.24
CA HIS A 65 7.33 -2.16 -15.17
C HIS A 65 8.58 -1.37 -14.79
N PRO A 66 9.02 -0.40 -15.61
CA PRO A 66 10.17 0.43 -15.27
C PRO A 66 9.85 1.36 -14.10
N GLU A 67 8.59 1.81 -13.94
CA GLU A 67 8.22 2.70 -12.86
C GLU A 67 8.02 1.99 -11.52
N PHE A 68 8.21 2.73 -10.44
CA PHE A 68 7.93 2.29 -9.08
C PHE A 68 7.14 3.35 -8.31
N ILE A 69 6.39 2.89 -7.31
CA ILE A 69 5.77 3.80 -6.32
C ILE A 69 6.73 4.01 -5.16
N GLN A 70 6.87 5.26 -4.74
CA GLN A 70 7.51 5.63 -3.49
C GLN A 70 6.48 6.31 -2.57
N THR A 71 6.53 6.00 -1.28
CA THR A 71 5.72 6.69 -0.26
C THR A 71 6.50 6.96 1.01
N TYR A 72 6.16 8.06 1.67
CA TYR A 72 6.67 8.41 2.99
C TYR A 72 5.63 9.20 3.78
N ARG A 73 5.80 9.22 5.10
CA ARG A 73 4.99 10.06 5.99
C ARG A 73 5.52 11.50 5.90
N HIS A 74 4.73 12.38 5.29
CA HIS A 74 5.14 13.74 4.92
C HIS A 74 4.95 14.75 6.05
N SER A 75 3.96 14.51 6.90
CA SER A 75 3.72 15.22 8.15
C SER A 75 3.09 14.28 9.17
N ASP A 76 2.68 14.81 10.33
CA ASP A 76 1.91 14.03 11.29
C ASP A 76 0.53 13.60 10.77
N THR A 77 0.02 14.26 9.74
CA THR A 77 -1.36 14.09 9.27
C THR A 77 -1.45 13.66 7.81
N ASP A 78 -0.33 13.45 7.13
CA ASP A 78 -0.36 13.06 5.72
C ASP A 78 0.83 12.20 5.28
N TYR A 79 0.59 11.57 4.13
CA TYR A 79 1.52 10.75 3.38
C TYR A 79 1.67 11.36 2.00
N TYR A 80 2.89 11.34 1.48
CA TYR A 80 3.15 11.68 0.09
C TYR A 80 3.38 10.40 -0.70
N LEU A 81 2.79 10.33 -1.88
CA LEU A 81 2.86 9.19 -2.79
C LEU A 81 3.35 9.68 -4.15
N GLU A 82 4.34 9.03 -4.71
CA GLU A 82 4.99 9.44 -5.96
C GLU A 82 5.16 8.24 -6.89
N ILE A 83 5.06 8.49 -8.19
CA ILE A 83 5.59 7.62 -9.23
C ILE A 83 6.93 8.14 -9.67
N ARG A 84 7.89 7.24 -9.71
CA ARG A 84 9.24 7.51 -10.16
C ARG A 84 9.59 6.56 -11.30
N SER A 85 10.42 7.04 -12.21
CA SER A 85 11.16 6.18 -13.16
C SER A 85 12.62 6.11 -12.69
N PRO A 86 13.29 4.95 -12.77
CA PRO A 86 14.70 4.81 -12.39
C PRO A 86 15.61 5.72 -13.23
N ASP A 87 15.20 6.04 -14.46
CA ASP A 87 15.99 6.83 -15.41
C ASP A 87 15.74 8.35 -15.28
N SER A 88 14.88 8.77 -14.35
CA SER A 88 14.54 10.18 -14.16
C SER A 88 14.64 10.60 -12.69
N ARG A 89 15.09 11.84 -12.48
CA ARG A 89 15.02 12.47 -11.15
C ARG A 89 13.64 13.08 -10.87
N ASP A 90 12.85 13.28 -11.92
CA ASP A 90 11.54 13.91 -11.83
C ASP A 90 10.46 12.90 -11.45
N GLU A 91 9.46 13.40 -10.71
CA GLU A 91 8.24 12.66 -10.43
C GLU A 91 7.38 12.61 -11.69
N LEU A 92 6.93 11.41 -12.05
CA LEU A 92 5.98 11.27 -13.15
C LEU A 92 4.57 11.66 -12.71
N ALA A 93 4.26 11.46 -11.44
CA ALA A 93 2.99 11.81 -10.82
C ALA A 93 3.14 11.80 -9.29
N SER A 94 2.44 12.69 -8.59
CA SER A 94 2.47 12.77 -7.13
C SER A 94 1.14 13.17 -6.49
N THR A 95 0.86 12.72 -5.28
CA THR A 95 -0.28 13.20 -4.49
C THR A 95 0.00 13.18 -2.98
N THR A 96 -0.79 13.95 -2.24
CA THR A 96 -0.82 13.96 -0.78
C THR A 96 -2.12 13.31 -0.27
N LEU A 97 -1.99 12.40 0.68
CA LEU A 97 -3.08 11.60 1.25
C LEU A 97 -3.14 11.82 2.75
N ARG A 98 -4.35 11.93 3.31
CA ARG A 98 -4.55 12.28 4.72
C ARG A 98 -4.29 11.13 5.70
N ASP A 99 -4.13 9.93 5.20
CA ASP A 99 -3.94 8.74 6.02
C ASP A 99 -3.20 7.64 5.25
N GLY A 100 -2.62 6.72 6.01
CA GLY A 100 -1.83 5.61 5.48
C GLY A 100 -2.71 4.53 4.84
N GLU A 101 -4.00 4.46 5.18
CA GLU A 101 -4.92 3.52 4.57
C GLU A 101 -5.17 3.89 3.10
N SER A 102 -5.46 5.15 2.83
CA SER A 102 -5.60 5.71 1.48
C SER A 102 -4.33 5.50 0.65
N ALA A 103 -3.15 5.63 1.25
CA ALA A 103 -1.87 5.33 0.59
C ALA A 103 -1.75 3.83 0.25
N ALA A 104 -2.10 2.95 1.20
CA ALA A 104 -2.12 1.52 0.98
C ALA A 104 -3.09 1.12 -0.14
N GLU A 105 -4.28 1.72 -0.17
CA GLU A 105 -5.28 1.44 -1.19
C GLU A 105 -4.79 1.82 -2.59
N LEU A 106 -4.18 2.99 -2.75
CA LEU A 106 -3.67 3.43 -4.06
C LEU A 106 -2.51 2.57 -4.56
N ILE A 107 -1.59 2.17 -3.68
CA ILE A 107 -0.52 1.22 -4.03
C ILE A 107 -1.13 -0.14 -4.41
N TRP A 108 -2.13 -0.60 -3.67
CA TRP A 108 -2.80 -1.87 -3.95
C TRP A 108 -3.54 -1.87 -5.28
N ASP A 109 -4.28 -0.80 -5.58
CA ASP A 109 -4.96 -0.59 -6.86
C ASP A 109 -3.98 -0.61 -8.04
N TRP A 110 -2.80 -0.01 -7.85
CA TRP A 110 -1.73 -0.04 -8.83
C TRP A 110 -1.20 -1.47 -9.04
N LEU A 111 -0.92 -2.21 -7.95
CA LEU A 111 -0.46 -3.60 -8.01
C LEU A 111 -1.46 -4.52 -8.75
N GLU A 112 -2.76 -4.29 -8.58
CA GLU A 112 -3.83 -5.03 -9.27
C GLU A 112 -4.07 -4.57 -10.73
N GLY A 113 -3.33 -3.56 -11.20
CA GLY A 113 -3.47 -3.03 -12.55
C GLY A 113 -4.77 -2.25 -12.77
N ARG A 114 -5.54 -1.97 -11.70
CA ARG A 114 -6.73 -1.11 -11.74
C ARG A 114 -6.36 0.36 -12.03
N ARG A 115 -5.08 0.71 -11.87
CA ARG A 115 -4.47 1.99 -12.24
C ARG A 115 -3.15 1.73 -12.98
N SER A 116 -2.98 2.25 -14.20
CA SER A 116 -1.79 2.05 -15.03
C SER A 116 -1.05 3.36 -15.29
N THR A 117 0.27 3.38 -15.12
CA THR A 117 1.15 4.59 -15.18
C THR A 117 1.07 5.36 -16.50
N GLY A 118 0.70 4.70 -17.60
CA GLY A 118 0.52 5.33 -18.92
C GLY A 118 -0.60 6.37 -19.00
N ASP A 119 -1.46 6.49 -17.99
CA ASP A 119 -2.49 7.53 -17.86
C ASP A 119 -2.22 8.44 -16.65
N SER A 120 -0.98 8.95 -16.55
CA SER A 120 -0.52 9.81 -15.45
C SER A 120 -1.36 11.08 -15.25
N ARG A 121 -2.15 11.50 -16.25
CA ARG A 121 -3.10 12.63 -16.16
C ARG A 121 -4.40 12.29 -15.42
N GLY A 122 -4.80 11.01 -15.34
CA GLY A 122 -6.00 10.53 -14.64
C GLY A 122 -5.75 9.93 -13.25
N TRP A 123 -4.48 9.70 -12.89
CA TRP A 123 -4.04 8.90 -11.74
C TRP A 123 -4.56 9.33 -10.36
N TRP A 124 -4.70 10.63 -10.14
CA TRP A 124 -5.13 11.22 -8.87
C TRP A 124 -6.55 11.79 -8.89
N ALA A 125 -7.32 11.55 -9.95
CA ALA A 125 -8.73 11.89 -9.95
C ALA A 125 -9.39 11.14 -8.77
N LYS A 126 -9.92 11.93 -7.84
CA LYS A 126 -10.28 11.55 -6.47
C LYS A 126 -11.00 10.19 -6.38
N PRO A 127 -10.81 9.42 -5.31
CA PRO A 127 -11.80 8.41 -4.95
C PRO A 127 -13.18 9.08 -4.91
N ARG A 128 -14.16 8.51 -5.60
CA ARG A 128 -15.51 9.08 -5.76
C ARG A 128 -16.32 9.05 -4.46
N HIS A 129 -15.78 9.42 -3.31
CA HIS A 129 -16.53 9.58 -2.07
C HIS A 129 -15.91 10.68 -1.18
N ALA A 130 -16.30 11.92 -1.42
CA ALA A 130 -16.40 12.98 -0.41
C ALA A 130 -17.28 14.10 -0.95
N LEU A 131 -18.60 13.85 -0.97
CA LEU A 131 -19.59 14.91 -0.93
C LEU A 131 -19.43 15.62 0.42
N VAL A 132 -18.79 16.79 0.41
CA VAL A 132 -19.10 17.83 1.39
C VAL A 132 -19.63 19.00 0.57
N ARG A 133 -20.96 19.10 0.54
CA ARG A 133 -21.64 20.34 0.17
C ARG A 133 -21.40 21.33 1.30
N TRP A 134 -20.93 22.51 0.94
CA TRP A 134 -21.17 23.72 1.71
C TRP A 134 -22.61 24.18 1.49
#